data_AF-A0A0B4E2X5-F1
#
_entry.id   AF-A0A0B4E2X5-F1
#
_cell.length_a   1.000
_cell.length_b   1.000
_cell.length_c   1.000
_cell.angle_alpha   90.00
_cell.angle_beta   90.00
_cell.angle_gamma   90.00
#
_symmetry.space_group_name_H-M   'P 1'
#
loop_
_entity.id
_entity.type
_entity.pdbx_description
1 polymer ?
#
loop_
_entity_poly.entity_id
_entity_poly.type
_entity_poly.pdbx_seq_one_letter_code
_entity_poly.pdbx_strand_id
1 'polypeptide(L)'
;MHILLHDFAGHPFQAELSRALARRGHRVTHAWFAGDTGPKGRMARTEGDADTLAFLPAGQDLRYSKTDFLRRRAGDIAYGKELGQAICAMKPDVVISGNTPTEAQEGIQRACRQTGTPFIYWCQDFYSVAASRLLARKLPGPGHLIGGYYRFLERRQMRRASRVLHITESFRAQTDAWGIPRERVSVIPNWGALDEIGVLDRNTAWAQANGLGPGTRFLYSGTLAMKHNPELLAGLARAVTAGDQVVLVSAGVGADGLAARAADGTLPGMRVLPLQPFEVFPQVLASGDILLAVIEREAGTFSVPSKILSYLCAGRPIVLAAPGDNLAAQILRETGAGQVVEPEDTEGFAAAAQAFRDDPAARQAAGAAGRAYAEAHFDLERVADKFETLFSEARNGL
;
A
#
# COMPACT_ATOMS: atom_id res chain seq x y z
N MET A 1 -9.67 10.91 -23.76
CA MET A 1 -8.60 11.58 -22.99
C MET A 1 -7.34 10.73 -23.04
N HIS A 2 -6.18 11.35 -23.12
CA HIS A 2 -4.89 10.73 -22.85
C HIS A 2 -4.52 10.96 -21.37
N ILE A 3 -4.53 9.89 -20.57
CA ILE A 3 -4.25 9.90 -19.13
C ILE A 3 -2.86 9.34 -18.91
N LEU A 4 -2.02 10.06 -18.16
CA LEU A 4 -0.80 9.48 -17.58
C LEU A 4 -1.04 9.19 -16.10
N LEU A 5 -1.06 7.90 -15.76
CA LEU A 5 -1.16 7.42 -14.39
C LEU A 5 0.23 6.99 -13.93
N HIS A 6 0.77 7.69 -12.93
CA HIS A 6 2.06 7.37 -12.36
C HIS A 6 1.90 6.82 -10.93
N ASP A 7 2.48 5.65 -10.70
CA ASP A 7 2.68 5.06 -9.38
C ASP A 7 4.14 4.66 -9.24
N PHE A 8 4.85 5.29 -8.31
CA PHE A 8 6.26 5.01 -8.10
C PHE A 8 6.53 3.53 -7.80
N ALA A 9 5.72 2.88 -6.95
CA ALA A 9 6.01 1.54 -6.47
C ALA A 9 5.40 0.42 -7.33
N GLY A 10 4.50 0.73 -8.27
CA GLY A 10 3.88 -0.26 -9.15
C GLY A 10 2.94 -1.25 -8.44
N HIS A 11 2.02 -0.75 -7.63
CA HIS A 11 0.97 -1.50 -6.96
C HIS A 11 -0.05 -2.09 -7.95
N PRO A 12 -0.62 -3.28 -7.65
CA PRO A 12 -1.61 -3.94 -8.49
C PRO A 12 -2.85 -3.08 -8.79
N PHE A 13 -3.46 -2.48 -7.77
CA PHE A 13 -4.73 -1.75 -7.93
C PHE A 13 -4.60 -0.57 -8.91
N GLN A 14 -3.46 0.12 -8.94
CA GLN A 14 -3.23 1.26 -9.85
C GLN A 14 -3.08 0.79 -11.30
N ALA A 15 -2.47 -0.39 -11.51
CA ALA A 15 -2.39 -1.02 -12.82
C ALA A 15 -3.76 -1.52 -13.30
N GLU A 16 -4.60 -2.06 -12.40
CA GLU A 16 -6.00 -2.42 -12.70
C GLU A 16 -6.82 -1.19 -13.13
N LEU A 17 -6.72 -0.06 -12.41
CA LEU A 17 -7.38 1.18 -12.82
C LEU A 17 -6.93 1.64 -14.22
N SER A 18 -5.65 1.54 -14.54
CA SER A 18 -5.17 1.86 -15.88
C SER A 18 -5.81 0.98 -16.96
N ARG A 19 -6.00 -0.32 -16.69
CA ARG A 19 -6.71 -1.24 -17.59
C ARG A 19 -8.18 -0.87 -17.72
N ALA A 20 -8.88 -0.61 -16.61
CA ALA A 20 -10.28 -0.22 -16.63
C ALA A 20 -10.51 1.06 -17.43
N LEU A 21 -9.72 2.11 -17.18
CA LEU A 21 -9.79 3.36 -17.95
C LEU A 21 -9.53 3.13 -19.45
N ALA A 22 -8.57 2.26 -19.80
CA ALA A 22 -8.30 1.96 -21.19
C ALA A 22 -9.46 1.20 -21.87
N ARG A 23 -10.09 0.24 -21.18
CA ARG A 23 -11.31 -0.45 -21.65
C ARG A 23 -12.47 0.51 -21.89
N ARG A 24 -12.54 1.60 -21.12
CA ARG A 24 -13.51 2.69 -21.29
C ARG A 24 -13.19 3.66 -22.43
N GLY A 25 -12.17 3.36 -23.24
CA GLY A 25 -11.82 4.15 -24.42
C GLY A 25 -10.84 5.29 -24.16
N HIS A 26 -10.27 5.40 -22.95
CA HIS A 26 -9.16 6.31 -22.71
C HIS A 26 -7.86 5.78 -23.31
N ARG A 27 -6.98 6.70 -23.72
CA ARG A 27 -5.57 6.39 -23.96
C ARG A 27 -4.83 6.51 -22.65
N VAL A 28 -4.23 5.42 -22.17
CA VAL A 28 -3.64 5.37 -20.83
C VAL A 28 -2.17 5.01 -20.94
N THR A 29 -1.30 5.86 -20.38
CA THR A 29 0.10 5.52 -20.13
C THR A 29 0.26 5.27 -18.63
N HIS A 30 0.55 4.03 -18.23
CA HIS A 30 0.87 3.67 -16.85
C HIS A 30 2.39 3.71 -16.66
N ALA A 31 2.88 4.59 -15.79
CA ALA A 31 4.30 4.75 -15.52
C ALA A 31 4.65 4.36 -14.08
N TRP A 32 5.82 3.76 -13.87
CA TRP A 32 6.33 3.40 -12.54
C TRP A 32 7.86 3.41 -12.50
N PHE A 33 8.41 3.34 -11.29
CA PHE A 33 9.85 3.22 -11.11
C PHE A 33 10.27 1.75 -11.26
N ALA A 34 10.84 1.42 -12.42
CA ALA A 34 11.26 0.07 -12.78
C ALA A 34 12.43 -0.44 -11.92
N GLY A 35 13.20 0.45 -11.30
CA GLY A 35 14.28 0.10 -10.38
C GLY A 35 13.80 -0.37 -8.99
N ASP A 36 12.50 -0.25 -8.68
CA ASP A 36 11.97 -0.77 -7.42
C ASP A 36 11.77 -2.29 -7.47
N THR A 37 12.45 -3.01 -6.58
CA THR A 37 12.44 -4.48 -6.52
C THR A 37 11.28 -5.05 -5.70
N GLY A 38 10.36 -4.22 -5.20
CA GLY A 38 9.18 -4.68 -4.48
C GLY A 38 8.23 -5.47 -5.39
N PRO A 39 7.33 -6.31 -4.84
CA PRO A 39 6.31 -6.99 -5.64
C PRO A 39 5.50 -5.96 -6.43
N LYS A 40 5.28 -6.24 -7.71
CA LYS A 40 4.59 -5.36 -8.65
C LYS A 40 3.25 -6.00 -9.04
N GLY A 41 2.29 -5.17 -9.41
CA GLY A 41 1.16 -5.63 -10.22
C GLY A 41 1.61 -6.17 -11.58
N ARG A 42 0.67 -6.60 -12.41
CA ARG A 42 0.95 -6.97 -13.79
C ARG A 42 1.30 -5.71 -14.61
N MET A 43 2.59 -5.43 -14.76
CA MET A 43 3.12 -4.25 -15.46
C MET A 43 3.45 -4.48 -16.95
N ALA A 44 2.91 -5.55 -17.52
CA ALA A 44 2.99 -5.86 -18.93
C ALA A 44 1.58 -5.97 -19.53
N ARG A 45 1.47 -5.68 -20.84
CA ARG A 45 0.22 -5.93 -21.57
C ARG A 45 -0.07 -7.43 -21.62
N THR A 46 -1.34 -7.76 -21.54
CA THR A 46 -1.91 -9.10 -21.75
C THR A 46 -2.82 -9.08 -22.97
N GLU A 47 -3.18 -10.25 -23.51
CA GLU A 47 -4.03 -10.35 -24.71
C GLU A 47 -5.41 -9.68 -24.55
N GLY A 48 -5.90 -9.49 -23.33
CA GLY A 48 -7.17 -8.81 -23.05
C GLY A 48 -7.05 -7.29 -22.87
N ASP A 49 -5.85 -6.72 -22.91
CA ASP A 49 -5.64 -5.29 -22.68
C ASP A 49 -5.90 -4.46 -23.94
N ALA A 50 -6.66 -3.38 -23.80
CA ALA A 50 -6.96 -2.44 -24.89
C ALA A 50 -5.67 -1.87 -25.52
N ASP A 51 -5.69 -1.66 -26.84
CA ASP A 51 -4.55 -1.10 -27.60
C ASP A 51 -4.17 0.33 -27.20
N THR A 52 -5.08 1.00 -26.51
CA THR A 52 -4.87 2.34 -25.98
C THR A 52 -4.11 2.35 -24.65
N LEU A 53 -3.78 1.18 -24.07
CA LEU A 53 -2.96 1.03 -22.86
C LEU A 53 -1.48 0.82 -23.20
N ALA A 54 -0.62 1.63 -22.60
CA ALA A 54 0.84 1.47 -22.65
C ALA A 54 1.44 1.47 -21.24
N PHE A 55 2.41 0.58 -21.01
CA PHE A 55 3.22 0.53 -19.80
C PHE A 55 4.58 1.20 -20.07
N LEU A 56 4.95 2.17 -19.25
CA LEU A 56 6.18 2.95 -19.36
C LEU A 56 7.08 2.69 -18.13
N PRO A 57 7.99 1.71 -18.20
CA PRO A 57 9.01 1.51 -17.15
C PRO A 57 10.01 2.68 -17.17
N ALA A 58 10.03 3.49 -16.11
CA ALA A 58 10.95 4.62 -15.97
C ALA A 58 12.05 4.33 -14.94
N GLY A 59 13.23 4.94 -15.13
CA GLY A 59 14.35 4.83 -14.19
C GLY A 59 15.03 3.46 -14.17
N GLN A 60 15.00 2.70 -15.27
CA GLN A 60 15.57 1.34 -15.35
C GLN A 60 17.06 1.30 -15.00
N ASP A 61 17.80 2.34 -15.40
CA ASP A 61 19.24 2.46 -15.18
C ASP A 61 19.59 3.08 -13.81
N LEU A 62 18.58 3.53 -13.04
CA LEU A 62 18.81 4.15 -11.76
C LEU A 62 18.93 3.09 -10.67
N ARG A 63 20.07 3.07 -10.00
CA ARG A 63 20.30 2.24 -8.81
C ARG A 63 20.13 3.09 -7.57
N TYR A 64 19.16 2.75 -6.72
CA TYR A 64 18.94 3.44 -5.46
C TYR A 64 19.88 2.89 -4.39
N SER A 65 20.63 3.78 -3.73
CA SER A 65 21.39 3.41 -2.53
C SER A 65 20.48 3.43 -1.31
N LYS A 66 20.48 2.34 -0.54
CA LYS A 66 19.77 2.26 0.74
C LYS A 66 20.47 3.03 1.87
N THR A 67 21.77 3.32 1.71
CA THR A 67 22.63 3.89 2.76
C THR A 67 23.10 5.31 2.47
N ASP A 68 23.17 5.71 1.20
CA ASP A 68 23.66 7.03 0.78
C ASP A 68 22.49 7.94 0.37
N PHE A 69 22.18 8.90 1.24
CA PHE A 69 21.10 9.86 1.04
C PHE A 69 21.30 10.78 -0.16
N LEU A 70 22.54 11.23 -0.43
CA LEU A 70 22.81 12.14 -1.54
C LEU A 70 22.65 11.43 -2.89
N ARG A 71 23.15 10.19 -2.98
CA ARG A 71 22.93 9.35 -4.18
C ARG A 71 21.46 9.05 -4.38
N ARG A 72 20.72 8.73 -3.31
CA ARG A 72 19.28 8.51 -3.38
C ARG A 72 18.54 9.74 -3.90
N ARG A 73 18.83 10.93 -3.34
CA ARG A 73 18.25 12.19 -3.77
C ARG A 73 18.55 12.51 -5.24
N ALA A 74 19.80 12.29 -5.69
CA ALA A 74 20.17 12.46 -7.08
C ALA A 74 19.39 11.50 -8.00
N GLY A 75 19.17 10.26 -7.55
CA GLY A 75 18.31 9.28 -8.22
C GLY A 75 16.85 9.74 -8.32
N ASP A 76 16.28 10.28 -7.23
CA ASP A 76 14.91 10.84 -7.23
C ASP A 76 14.78 11.98 -8.28
N ILE A 77 15.77 12.88 -8.32
CA ILE A 77 15.79 14.00 -9.28
C ILE A 77 15.91 13.50 -10.72
N ALA A 78 16.81 12.55 -10.98
CA ALA A 78 17.01 11.97 -12.30
C ALA A 78 15.74 11.27 -12.80
N TYR A 79 15.08 10.49 -11.93
CA TYR A 79 13.81 9.84 -12.21
C TYR A 79 12.71 10.85 -12.55
N GLY A 80 12.56 11.91 -11.74
CA GLY A 80 11.59 12.97 -12.01
C GLY A 80 11.84 13.71 -13.33
N LYS A 81 13.12 13.86 -13.73
CA LYS A 81 13.49 14.45 -15.02
C LYS A 81 13.11 13.55 -16.20
N GLU A 82 13.38 12.25 -16.11
CA GLU A 82 13.04 11.26 -17.13
C GLU A 82 11.52 11.23 -17.37
N LEU A 83 10.72 11.10 -16.31
CA LEU A 83 9.26 11.17 -16.43
C LEU A 83 8.78 12.55 -16.92
N GLY A 84 9.42 13.63 -16.49
CA GLY A 84 9.12 14.98 -16.96
C GLY A 84 9.33 15.12 -18.48
N GLN A 85 10.39 14.54 -19.03
CA GLN A 85 10.63 14.50 -20.48
C GLN A 85 9.55 13.71 -21.21
N ALA A 86 9.14 12.56 -20.66
CA ALA A 86 8.06 11.76 -21.22
C ALA A 86 6.72 12.53 -21.24
N ILE A 87 6.41 13.26 -20.16
CA ILE A 87 5.22 14.14 -20.08
C ILE A 87 5.29 15.25 -21.14
N CYS A 88 6.44 15.93 -21.28
CA CYS A 88 6.62 16.98 -22.28
C CYS A 88 6.48 16.47 -23.73
N ALA A 89 6.92 15.25 -23.99
CA ALA A 89 6.79 14.61 -25.30
C ALA A 89 5.35 14.16 -25.59
N MET A 90 4.68 13.53 -24.62
CA MET A 90 3.33 12.99 -24.77
C MET A 90 2.23 14.05 -24.74
N LYS A 91 2.39 15.08 -23.89
CA LYS A 91 1.37 16.11 -23.60
C LYS A 91 0.00 15.50 -23.28
N PRO A 92 -0.10 14.64 -22.24
CA PRO A 92 -1.37 14.02 -21.87
C PRO A 92 -2.40 15.07 -21.45
N ASP A 93 -3.69 14.72 -21.53
CA ASP A 93 -4.80 15.57 -21.08
C ASP A 93 -4.81 15.76 -19.55
N VAL A 94 -4.25 14.82 -18.81
CA VAL A 94 -4.16 14.85 -17.34
C VAL A 94 -3.03 13.93 -16.86
N VAL A 95 -2.33 14.35 -15.80
CA VAL A 95 -1.35 13.54 -15.07
C VAL A 95 -1.82 13.34 -13.64
N ILE A 96 -1.84 12.09 -13.18
CA ILE A 96 -2.01 11.75 -11.76
C ILE A 96 -0.77 10.99 -11.28
N SER A 97 -0.26 11.34 -10.10
CA SER A 97 0.96 10.76 -9.55
C SER A 97 0.79 10.46 -8.07
N GLY A 98 1.03 9.20 -7.68
CA GLY A 98 0.99 8.75 -6.29
C GLY A 98 2.29 8.11 -5.80
N ASN A 99 2.49 8.09 -4.49
CA ASN A 99 3.63 7.44 -3.81
C ASN A 99 5.03 7.84 -4.28
N THR A 100 5.17 9.07 -4.74
CA THR A 100 6.41 9.55 -5.36
C THR A 100 7.26 10.33 -4.37
N PRO A 101 8.58 10.05 -4.26
CA PRO A 101 9.50 10.91 -3.52
C PRO A 101 9.38 12.37 -3.97
N THR A 102 9.36 13.30 -3.02
CA THR A 102 9.06 14.71 -3.31
C THR A 102 9.98 15.33 -4.36
N GLU A 103 11.24 14.91 -4.44
CA GLU A 103 12.20 15.42 -5.43
C GLU A 103 11.85 14.99 -6.86
N ALA A 104 11.47 13.72 -7.04
CA ALA A 104 10.94 13.21 -8.30
C ALA A 104 9.63 13.92 -8.67
N GLN A 105 8.75 14.12 -7.67
CA GLN A 105 7.45 14.74 -7.85
C GLN A 105 7.53 16.18 -8.36
N GLU A 106 8.57 16.94 -7.97
CA GLU A 106 8.80 18.29 -8.46
C GLU A 106 9.12 18.30 -9.97
N GLY A 107 9.90 17.33 -10.46
CA GLY A 107 10.20 17.19 -11.88
C GLY A 107 8.94 16.94 -12.72
N ILE A 108 8.08 16.03 -12.24
CA ILE A 108 6.78 15.72 -12.85
C ILE A 108 5.88 16.96 -12.89
N GLN A 109 5.70 17.66 -11.76
CA GLN A 109 4.86 18.86 -11.70
C GLN A 109 5.39 20.00 -12.57
N ARG A 110 6.71 20.17 -12.67
CA ARG A 110 7.34 21.16 -13.54
C ARG A 110 7.01 20.88 -15.01
N ALA A 111 7.09 19.62 -15.45
CA ALA A 111 6.73 19.24 -16.81
C ALA A 111 5.24 19.47 -17.12
N CYS A 112 4.36 19.16 -16.16
CA CYS A 112 2.92 19.44 -16.28
C CYS A 112 2.65 20.94 -16.48
N ARG A 113 3.33 21.80 -15.72
CA ARG A 113 3.23 23.27 -15.88
C ARG A 113 3.76 23.76 -17.23
N GLN A 114 4.86 23.20 -17.71
CA GLN A 114 5.45 23.57 -19.01
C GLN A 114 4.55 23.21 -20.19
N THR A 115 3.73 22.18 -20.04
CA THR A 115 2.81 21.69 -21.07
C THR A 115 1.37 22.19 -20.89
N GLY A 116 1.06 22.89 -19.80
CA GLY A 116 -0.33 23.24 -19.46
C GLY A 116 -1.19 22.03 -19.06
N THR A 117 -0.57 20.91 -18.69
CA THR A 117 -1.27 19.68 -18.30
C THR A 117 -1.73 19.77 -16.83
N PRO A 118 -3.00 19.51 -16.51
CA PRO A 118 -3.46 19.48 -15.12
C PRO A 118 -2.82 18.31 -14.37
N PHE A 119 -2.38 18.60 -13.14
CA PHE A 119 -1.69 17.64 -12.29
C PHE A 119 -2.52 17.32 -11.04
N ILE A 120 -2.74 16.03 -10.78
CA ILE A 120 -3.43 15.51 -9.60
C ILE A 120 -2.40 14.87 -8.67
N TYR A 121 -2.34 15.38 -7.43
CA TYR A 121 -1.49 14.82 -6.39
C TYR A 121 -2.25 13.69 -5.67
N TRP A 122 -1.85 12.43 -5.89
CA TRP A 122 -2.49 11.27 -5.24
C TRP A 122 -1.73 10.88 -3.97
N CYS A 123 -2.18 11.39 -2.82
CA CYS A 123 -1.56 11.15 -1.52
C CYS A 123 -2.04 9.81 -0.93
N GLN A 124 -1.15 8.83 -0.91
CA GLN A 124 -1.39 7.56 -0.21
C GLN A 124 -0.77 7.56 1.20
N ASP A 125 0.35 8.27 1.36
CA ASP A 125 0.91 8.64 2.65
C ASP A 125 1.53 10.05 2.57
N PHE A 126 1.75 10.66 3.73
CA PHE A 126 2.50 11.92 3.83
C PHE A 126 4.00 11.61 3.93
N TYR A 127 4.66 11.51 2.78
CA TYR A 127 6.08 11.15 2.69
C TYR A 127 6.95 12.09 3.53
N SER A 128 6.68 13.40 3.48
CA SER A 128 7.50 14.37 4.22
C SER A 128 7.31 14.27 5.73
N VAL A 129 6.12 13.91 6.20
CA VAL A 129 5.84 13.72 7.63
C VAL A 129 6.61 12.51 8.13
N ALA A 130 6.54 11.39 7.41
CA ALA A 130 7.30 10.18 7.74
C ALA A 130 8.82 10.44 7.72
N ALA A 131 9.32 11.07 6.65
CA ALA A 131 10.74 11.39 6.49
C ALA A 131 11.24 12.36 7.58
N SER A 132 10.48 13.41 7.88
CA SER A 132 10.84 14.40 8.90
C SER A 132 10.96 13.77 10.29
N ARG A 133 10.05 12.87 10.66
CA ARG A 133 10.10 12.19 11.96
C ARG A 133 11.28 11.24 12.06
N LEU A 134 11.53 10.45 11.01
CA LEU A 134 12.69 9.54 10.95
C LEU A 134 14.02 10.30 11.02
N LEU A 135 14.16 11.40 10.28
CA LEU A 135 15.37 12.21 10.25
C LEU A 135 15.62 12.90 11.59
N ALA A 136 14.59 13.44 12.23
CA ALA A 136 14.70 14.05 13.56
C ALA A 136 15.22 13.05 14.61
N ARG A 137 14.77 11.78 14.55
CA ARG A 137 15.26 10.71 15.44
C ARG A 137 16.72 10.32 15.16
N LYS A 138 17.11 10.23 13.89
CA LYS A 138 18.45 9.78 13.50
C LYS A 138 19.53 10.86 13.66
N LEU A 139 19.17 12.14 13.44
CA LEU A 139 20.10 13.28 13.43
C LEU A 139 19.49 14.46 14.21
N PRO A 140 19.62 14.48 15.55
CA PRO A 140 19.08 15.56 16.38
C PRO A 140 19.64 16.92 15.95
N GLY A 141 18.76 17.89 15.68
CA GLY A 141 19.13 19.21 15.12
C GLY A 141 19.03 19.24 13.59
N PRO A 142 20.07 18.85 12.82
CA PRO A 142 20.04 18.90 11.35
C PRO A 142 18.89 18.13 10.72
N GLY A 143 18.46 17.02 11.32
CA GLY A 143 17.31 16.23 10.87
C GLY A 143 16.00 17.02 10.86
N HIS A 144 15.82 17.98 11.78
CA HIS A 144 14.65 18.86 11.80
C HIS A 144 14.66 19.84 10.63
N LEU A 145 15.82 20.37 10.25
CA LEU A 145 15.95 21.29 9.10
C LEU A 145 15.67 20.57 7.78
N ILE A 146 16.26 19.38 7.60
CA ILE A 146 16.03 18.56 6.40
C ILE A 146 14.56 18.11 6.35
N GLY A 147 13.98 17.70 7.49
CA GLY A 147 12.55 17.39 7.59
C GLY A 147 11.65 18.58 7.24
N GLY A 148 12.01 19.78 7.73
CA GLY A 148 11.31 21.03 7.39
C GLY A 148 11.32 21.34 5.90
N TYR A 149 12.45 21.11 5.23
CA TYR A 149 12.57 21.25 3.77
C TYR A 149 11.60 20.31 3.03
N TYR A 150 11.56 19.04 3.39
CA TYR A 150 10.65 18.07 2.76
C TYR A 150 9.18 18.42 3.00
N ARG A 151 8.83 18.88 4.21
CA ARG A 151 7.46 19.33 4.52
C ARG A 151 7.07 20.57 3.72
N PHE A 152 7.99 21.52 3.58
CA PHE A 152 7.78 22.68 2.70
C PHE A 152 7.54 22.25 1.25
N LEU A 153 8.35 21.31 0.75
CA LEU A 153 8.28 20.84 -0.63
C LEU A 153 6.96 20.10 -0.91
N GLU A 154 6.57 19.14 -0.08
CA GLU A 154 5.30 18.40 -0.22
C GLU A 154 4.09 19.33 -0.13
N ARG A 155 4.07 20.24 0.87
CA ARG A 155 3.02 21.27 0.98
C ARG A 155 2.93 22.12 -0.28
N ARG A 156 4.08 22.58 -0.81
CA ARG A 156 4.12 23.39 -2.03
C ARG A 156 3.58 22.61 -3.22
N GLN A 157 3.90 21.33 -3.33
CA GLN A 157 3.44 20.46 -4.41
C GLN A 157 1.92 20.27 -4.38
N MET A 158 1.34 20.02 -3.20
CA MET A 158 -0.12 19.92 -3.06
C MET A 158 -0.81 21.26 -3.36
N ARG A 159 -0.26 22.39 -2.92
CA ARG A 159 -0.82 23.73 -3.24
C ARG A 159 -0.85 24.03 -4.74
N ARG A 160 0.10 23.47 -5.47
CA ARG A 160 0.30 23.67 -6.92
C ARG A 160 -0.47 22.69 -7.79
N ALA A 161 -1.04 21.63 -7.21
CA ALA A 161 -1.84 20.65 -7.92
C ALA A 161 -3.24 21.21 -8.25
N SER A 162 -3.80 20.77 -9.38
CA SER A 162 -5.17 21.09 -9.80
C SER A 162 -6.19 20.45 -8.85
N ARG A 163 -5.89 19.23 -8.40
CA ARG A 163 -6.60 18.47 -7.37
C ARG A 163 -5.62 17.70 -6.49
N VAL A 164 -6.02 17.45 -5.25
CA VAL A 164 -5.37 16.52 -4.33
C VAL A 164 -6.34 15.38 -4.08
N LEU A 165 -5.88 14.15 -4.27
CA LEU A 165 -6.65 12.94 -4.00
C LEU A 165 -6.09 12.28 -2.74
N HIS A 166 -6.92 12.13 -1.72
CA HIS A 166 -6.63 11.36 -0.52
C HIS A 166 -7.29 9.98 -0.57
N ILE A 167 -6.70 9.03 0.15
CA ILE A 167 -7.25 7.68 0.32
C ILE A 167 -8.16 7.53 1.55
N THR A 168 -8.23 8.57 2.39
CA THR A 168 -9.02 8.59 3.62
C THR A 168 -9.39 10.02 4.01
N GLU A 169 -10.55 10.18 4.64
CA GLU A 169 -11.02 11.46 5.17
C GLU A 169 -10.10 11.99 6.28
N SER A 170 -9.45 11.10 7.05
CA SER A 170 -8.56 11.48 8.14
C SER A 170 -7.33 12.29 7.68
N PHE A 171 -6.93 12.16 6.40
CA PHE A 171 -5.84 12.95 5.84
C PHE A 171 -6.19 14.42 5.63
N ARG A 172 -7.48 14.78 5.64
CA ARG A 172 -7.91 16.18 5.47
C ARG A 172 -7.36 17.11 6.53
N ALA A 173 -7.21 16.63 7.77
CA ALA A 173 -6.63 17.42 8.86
C ALA A 173 -5.24 17.96 8.50
N GLN A 174 -4.42 17.16 7.80
CA GLN A 174 -3.09 17.56 7.39
C GLN A 174 -3.12 18.59 6.24
N THR A 175 -4.01 18.45 5.27
CA THR A 175 -4.17 19.44 4.19
C THR A 175 -4.81 20.74 4.66
N ASP A 176 -5.74 20.67 5.61
CA ASP A 176 -6.31 21.84 6.28
C ASP A 176 -5.20 22.62 7.00
N ALA A 177 -4.34 21.92 7.78
CA ALA A 177 -3.19 22.52 8.42
C ALA A 177 -2.16 23.11 7.44
N TRP A 178 -2.14 22.64 6.18
CA TRP A 178 -1.31 23.18 5.10
C TRP A 178 -1.97 24.31 4.31
N GLY A 179 -3.24 24.61 4.59
CA GLY A 179 -4.04 25.60 3.90
C GLY A 179 -4.30 25.23 2.45
N ILE A 180 -4.56 23.94 2.18
CA ILE A 180 -5.09 23.49 0.89
C ILE A 180 -6.62 23.67 0.92
N PRO A 181 -7.23 24.38 -0.04
CA PRO A 181 -8.68 24.55 -0.09
C PRO A 181 -9.41 23.21 -0.20
N ARG A 182 -10.48 23.03 0.59
CA ARG A 182 -11.20 21.75 0.73
C ARG A 182 -11.85 21.30 -0.57
N GLU A 183 -12.31 22.25 -1.38
CA GLU A 183 -12.89 22.02 -2.72
C GLU A 183 -11.88 21.45 -3.74
N ARG A 184 -10.57 21.54 -3.45
CA ARG A 184 -9.53 20.89 -4.26
C ARG A 184 -9.15 19.51 -3.76
N VAL A 185 -9.69 19.06 -2.63
CA VAL A 185 -9.35 17.79 -1.99
C VAL A 185 -10.51 16.80 -2.14
N SER A 186 -10.30 15.77 -2.94
CA SER A 186 -11.22 14.64 -3.11
C SER A 186 -10.72 13.44 -2.31
N VAL A 187 -11.64 12.55 -1.92
CA VAL A 187 -11.31 11.30 -1.23
C VAL A 187 -11.86 10.13 -2.03
N ILE A 188 -10.97 9.26 -2.49
CA ILE A 188 -11.31 7.97 -3.09
C ILE A 188 -10.47 6.92 -2.36
N PRO A 189 -11.09 6.10 -1.49
CA PRO A 189 -10.37 5.02 -0.83
C PRO A 189 -9.74 4.06 -1.83
N ASN A 190 -8.60 3.49 -1.44
CA ASN A 190 -7.99 2.41 -2.22
C ASN A 190 -8.88 1.16 -2.20
N TRP A 191 -8.70 0.31 -3.21
CA TRP A 191 -9.41 -0.95 -3.35
C TRP A 191 -8.42 -2.12 -3.43
N GLY A 192 -8.92 -3.32 -3.15
CA GLY A 192 -8.18 -4.56 -3.36
C GLY A 192 -8.40 -5.11 -4.77
N ALA A 193 -7.46 -5.94 -5.25
CA ALA A 193 -7.54 -6.65 -6.52
C ALA A 193 -8.55 -7.81 -6.43
N LEU A 194 -9.85 -7.48 -6.37
CA LEU A 194 -10.96 -8.42 -6.11
C LEU A 194 -11.01 -9.56 -7.14
N ASP A 195 -10.75 -9.25 -8.40
CA ASP A 195 -10.77 -10.22 -9.51
C ASP A 195 -9.53 -11.13 -9.52
N GLU A 196 -8.41 -10.68 -8.93
CA GLU A 196 -7.18 -11.47 -8.84
C GLU A 196 -7.09 -12.27 -7.54
N ILE A 197 -7.78 -11.85 -6.48
CA ILE A 197 -7.77 -12.48 -5.16
C ILE A 197 -9.13 -13.13 -4.89
N GLY A 198 -9.26 -14.39 -5.29
CA GLY A 198 -10.42 -15.24 -4.99
C GLY A 198 -10.40 -15.84 -3.59
N VAL A 199 -11.55 -16.36 -3.17
CA VAL A 199 -11.67 -17.19 -1.96
C VAL A 199 -11.28 -18.62 -2.32
N LEU A 200 -10.19 -19.12 -1.72
CA LEU A 200 -9.64 -20.45 -2.02
C LEU A 200 -9.58 -21.32 -0.76
N ASP A 201 -9.49 -22.64 -0.96
CA ASP A 201 -9.21 -23.58 0.12
C ASP A 201 -7.84 -23.30 0.78
N ARG A 202 -7.70 -23.60 2.07
CA ARG A 202 -6.45 -23.37 2.82
C ARG A 202 -5.29 -24.27 2.37
N ASN A 203 -5.56 -25.46 1.86
CA ASN A 203 -4.56 -26.43 1.45
C ASN A 203 -4.17 -26.23 -0.02
N THR A 204 -3.75 -25.00 -0.32
CA THR A 204 -3.28 -24.59 -1.66
C THR A 204 -2.02 -25.36 -2.06
N ALA A 205 -1.73 -25.40 -3.37
CA ALA A 205 -0.48 -25.97 -3.86
C ALA A 205 0.75 -25.29 -3.24
N TRP A 206 0.68 -23.97 -3.01
CA TRP A 206 1.71 -23.22 -2.29
C TRP A 206 1.87 -23.69 -0.84
N ALA A 207 0.78 -23.91 -0.10
CA ALA A 207 0.83 -24.39 1.28
C ALA A 207 1.45 -25.80 1.37
N GLN A 208 1.10 -26.68 0.43
CA GLN A 208 1.64 -28.05 0.33
C GLN A 208 3.13 -28.03 -0.02
N ALA A 209 3.53 -27.24 -1.01
CA ALA A 209 4.93 -27.09 -1.40
C ALA A 209 5.81 -26.53 -0.27
N ASN A 210 5.24 -25.71 0.60
CA ASN A 210 5.90 -25.23 1.81
C ASN A 210 5.74 -26.19 3.00
N GLY A 211 4.98 -27.28 2.92
CA GLY A 211 4.78 -28.20 4.05
C GLY A 211 4.14 -27.52 5.26
N LEU A 212 3.14 -26.67 5.04
CA LEU A 212 2.40 -26.03 6.13
C LEU A 212 1.50 -27.05 6.85
N GLY A 213 1.55 -27.08 8.17
CA GLY A 213 0.90 -28.09 8.99
C GLY A 213 -0.64 -28.02 8.98
N PRO A 214 -1.33 -29.05 9.52
CA PRO A 214 -2.78 -29.11 9.54
C PRO A 214 -3.45 -28.24 10.61
N GLY A 215 -2.71 -27.73 11.61
CA GLY A 215 -3.25 -26.84 12.64
C GLY A 215 -3.61 -25.43 12.13
N THR A 216 -3.91 -24.51 13.05
CA THR A 216 -4.30 -23.15 12.69
C THR A 216 -3.09 -22.34 12.25
N ARG A 217 -3.22 -21.66 11.11
CA ARG A 217 -2.16 -20.87 10.49
C ARG A 217 -2.49 -19.38 10.61
N PHE A 218 -1.73 -18.67 11.43
CA PHE A 218 -1.79 -17.22 11.54
C PHE A 218 -0.79 -16.61 10.56
N LEU A 219 -1.27 -15.91 9.53
CA LEU A 219 -0.44 -15.48 8.42
C LEU A 219 -0.24 -13.96 8.41
N TYR A 220 1.02 -13.52 8.40
CA TYR A 220 1.40 -12.17 8.03
C TYR A 220 2.10 -12.18 6.68
N SER A 221 1.66 -11.37 5.70
CA SER A 221 2.34 -11.28 4.39
C SER A 221 2.68 -9.85 4.00
N GLY A 222 3.95 -9.59 3.69
CA GLY A 222 4.50 -8.32 3.19
C GLY A 222 5.62 -7.78 4.06
N THR A 223 6.13 -6.59 3.76
CA THR A 223 7.31 -6.04 4.45
C THR A 223 7.09 -5.83 5.95
N LEU A 224 8.08 -6.20 6.77
CA LEU A 224 8.14 -5.91 8.21
C LEU A 224 9.37 -5.03 8.50
N ALA A 225 9.17 -3.73 8.39
CA ALA A 225 10.19 -2.69 8.56
C ALA A 225 9.85 -1.74 9.73
N MET A 226 10.59 -0.63 9.85
CA MET A 226 10.55 0.36 10.94
C MET A 226 9.18 0.98 11.32
N LYS A 227 8.09 0.69 10.58
CA LYS A 227 6.73 1.17 10.87
C LYS A 227 5.86 0.13 11.60
N HIS A 228 6.45 -1.01 12.00
CA HIS A 228 5.75 -2.18 12.52
C HIS A 228 6.42 -2.64 13.81
N ASN A 229 5.61 -3.08 14.78
CA ASN A 229 6.09 -3.72 16.00
C ASN A 229 6.16 -5.26 15.80
N PRO A 230 7.33 -5.85 15.53
CA PRO A 230 7.48 -7.30 15.36
C PRO A 230 7.19 -8.10 16.63
N GLU A 231 7.22 -7.48 17.82
CA GLU A 231 6.96 -8.19 19.07
C GLU A 231 5.52 -8.66 19.23
N LEU A 232 4.55 -8.03 18.55
CA LEU A 232 3.17 -8.53 18.47
C LEU A 232 3.13 -9.94 17.86
N LEU A 233 3.85 -10.14 16.74
CA LEU A 233 3.94 -11.41 16.04
C LEU A 233 4.74 -12.44 16.85
N ALA A 234 5.82 -11.99 17.52
CA ALA A 234 6.61 -12.84 18.41
C ALA A 234 5.81 -13.27 19.64
N GLY A 235 5.01 -12.38 20.22
CA GLY A 235 4.13 -12.64 21.35
C GLY A 235 3.10 -13.71 21.01
N LEU A 236 2.42 -13.57 19.86
CA LEU A 236 1.52 -14.60 19.35
C LEU A 236 2.27 -15.93 19.14
N ALA A 237 3.45 -15.93 18.53
CA ALA A 237 4.20 -17.16 18.29
C ALA A 237 4.69 -17.87 19.57
N ARG A 238 4.78 -17.17 20.70
CA ARG A 238 5.01 -17.80 22.02
C ARG A 238 3.73 -18.39 22.62
N ALA A 239 2.58 -17.84 22.25
CA ALA A 239 1.27 -18.20 22.81
C ALA A 239 0.53 -19.28 21.99
N VAL A 240 0.95 -19.57 20.76
CA VAL A 240 0.32 -20.62 19.94
C VAL A 240 0.55 -22.02 20.53
N THR A 241 -0.46 -22.89 20.36
CA THR A 241 -0.41 -24.26 20.89
C THR A 241 0.33 -25.21 19.95
N ALA A 242 0.63 -26.43 20.44
CA ALA A 242 1.26 -27.47 19.61
C ALA A 242 0.41 -27.78 18.36
N GLY A 243 1.00 -27.59 17.19
CA GLY A 243 0.37 -27.84 15.89
C GLY A 243 -0.08 -26.57 15.15
N ASP A 244 -0.28 -25.45 15.86
CA ASP A 244 -0.53 -24.15 15.24
C ASP A 244 0.77 -23.49 14.77
N GLN A 245 0.67 -22.57 13.82
CA GLN A 245 1.83 -21.92 13.21
C GLN A 245 1.57 -20.45 12.95
N VAL A 246 2.52 -19.60 13.32
CA VAL A 246 2.61 -18.21 12.86
C VAL A 246 3.52 -18.17 11.63
N VAL A 247 2.93 -17.95 10.46
CA VAL A 247 3.62 -17.92 9.17
C VAL A 247 3.84 -16.47 8.76
N LEU A 248 5.10 -16.08 8.55
CA LEU A 248 5.48 -14.77 8.04
C LEU A 248 6.02 -14.92 6.63
N VAL A 249 5.30 -14.42 5.64
CA VAL A 249 5.80 -14.27 4.26
C VAL A 249 6.29 -12.84 4.10
N SER A 250 7.53 -12.58 4.49
CA SER A 250 7.98 -11.23 4.81
C SER A 250 9.44 -10.97 4.46
N ALA A 251 9.80 -9.69 4.39
CA ALA A 251 11.17 -9.21 4.27
C ALA A 251 11.35 -7.92 5.06
N GLY A 252 12.61 -7.59 5.38
CA GLY A 252 13.00 -6.39 6.09
C GLY A 252 13.49 -6.68 7.50
N VAL A 253 14.08 -5.67 8.13
CA VAL A 253 14.82 -5.81 9.40
C VAL A 253 14.02 -6.48 10.52
N GLY A 254 12.71 -6.27 10.58
CA GLY A 254 11.85 -6.94 11.55
C GLY A 254 11.66 -8.42 11.24
N ALA A 255 11.52 -8.78 9.96
CA ALA A 255 11.43 -10.17 9.53
C ALA A 255 12.74 -10.92 9.77
N ASP A 256 13.88 -10.28 9.48
CA ASP A 256 15.21 -10.85 9.69
C ASP A 256 15.45 -11.18 11.17
N GLY A 257 15.08 -10.26 12.07
CA GLY A 257 15.16 -10.49 13.52
C GLY A 257 14.26 -11.61 14.02
N LEU A 258 13.04 -11.73 13.48
CA LEU A 258 12.14 -12.84 13.80
C LEU A 258 12.62 -14.17 13.23
N ALA A 259 13.20 -14.17 12.03
CA ALA A 259 13.78 -15.37 11.41
C ALA A 259 14.94 -15.93 12.23
N ALA A 260 15.82 -15.07 12.74
CA ALA A 260 16.91 -15.48 13.63
C ALA A 260 16.38 -16.16 14.91
N ARG A 261 15.36 -15.57 15.56
CA ARG A 261 14.70 -16.11 16.76
C ARG A 261 13.88 -17.38 16.50
N ALA A 262 13.38 -17.57 15.28
CA ALA A 262 12.75 -18.82 14.90
C ALA A 262 13.80 -19.93 14.71
N ALA A 263 14.93 -19.59 14.09
CA ALA A 263 16.02 -20.54 13.82
C ALA A 263 16.77 -20.99 15.09
N ASP A 264 16.89 -20.13 16.10
CA ASP A 264 17.52 -20.48 17.38
C ASP A 264 16.56 -21.17 18.39
N GLY A 265 15.30 -21.35 18.02
CA GLY A 265 14.28 -22.03 18.83
C GLY A 265 13.56 -21.13 19.84
N THR A 266 13.85 -19.84 19.91
CA THR A 266 13.13 -18.89 20.79
C THR A 266 11.65 -18.73 20.40
N LEU A 267 11.31 -18.95 19.12
CA LEU A 267 9.94 -18.86 18.58
C LEU A 267 9.56 -20.16 17.85
N PRO A 268 9.28 -21.27 18.58
CA PRO A 268 9.11 -22.61 17.98
C PRO A 268 7.86 -22.73 17.09
N GLY A 269 6.85 -21.88 17.29
CA GLY A 269 5.64 -21.82 16.46
C GLY A 269 5.75 -20.90 15.24
N MET A 270 6.93 -20.29 15.00
CA MET A 270 7.10 -19.30 13.93
C MET A 270 7.82 -19.89 12.72
N ARG A 271 7.30 -19.57 11.53
CA ARG A 271 7.96 -19.85 10.26
C ARG A 271 8.08 -18.57 9.44
N VAL A 272 9.31 -18.20 9.09
CA VAL A 272 9.57 -17.04 8.22
C VAL A 272 9.96 -17.53 6.83
N LEU A 273 9.26 -17.03 5.82
CA LEU A 273 9.38 -17.34 4.40
C LEU A 273 9.66 -16.04 3.62
N PRO A 274 10.39 -16.10 2.49
CA PRO A 274 10.65 -14.93 1.67
C PRO A 274 9.37 -14.40 1.02
N LEU A 275 9.38 -13.12 0.64
CA LEU A 275 8.32 -12.53 -0.19
C LEU A 275 8.08 -13.37 -1.45
N GLN A 276 6.82 -13.46 -1.84
CA GLN A 276 6.38 -14.27 -2.97
C GLN A 276 5.97 -13.36 -4.15
N PRO A 277 6.09 -13.85 -5.39
CA PRO A 277 5.51 -13.18 -6.56
C PRO A 277 4.00 -12.96 -6.40
N PHE A 278 3.47 -11.94 -7.07
CA PHE A 278 2.06 -11.57 -6.95
C PHE A 278 1.12 -12.69 -7.46
N GLU A 279 1.57 -13.47 -8.43
CA GLU A 279 0.81 -14.56 -9.07
C GLU A 279 0.43 -15.68 -8.09
N VAL A 280 1.28 -15.93 -7.09
CA VAL A 280 1.00 -16.93 -6.03
C VAL A 280 0.39 -16.30 -4.79
N PHE A 281 0.28 -14.97 -4.72
CA PHE A 281 -0.21 -14.24 -3.56
C PHE A 281 -1.62 -14.66 -3.12
N PRO A 282 -2.59 -14.93 -4.01
CA PRO A 282 -3.89 -15.47 -3.60
C PRO A 282 -3.76 -16.81 -2.85
N GLN A 283 -2.84 -17.69 -3.30
CA GLN A 283 -2.59 -18.97 -2.63
C GLN A 283 -1.91 -18.81 -1.28
N VAL A 284 -1.03 -17.81 -1.15
CA VAL A 284 -0.40 -17.43 0.12
C VAL A 284 -1.48 -16.99 1.10
N LEU A 285 -2.31 -16.00 0.74
CA LEU A 285 -3.36 -15.48 1.61
C LEU A 285 -4.35 -16.57 2.03
N ALA A 286 -4.80 -17.39 1.08
CA ALA A 286 -5.71 -18.48 1.37
C ALA A 286 -5.14 -19.51 2.35
N SER A 287 -3.82 -19.69 2.38
CA SER A 287 -3.17 -20.65 3.28
C SER A 287 -3.26 -20.27 4.76
N GLY A 288 -3.50 -19.00 5.07
CA GLY A 288 -3.73 -18.52 6.44
C GLY A 288 -5.19 -18.68 6.84
N ASP A 289 -5.45 -19.29 7.99
CA ASP A 289 -6.79 -19.32 8.58
C ASP A 289 -7.18 -17.96 9.15
N ILE A 290 -6.20 -17.20 9.64
CA ILE A 290 -6.34 -15.87 10.24
C ILE A 290 -5.23 -14.97 9.70
N LEU A 291 -5.59 -13.80 9.17
CA LEU A 291 -4.64 -12.87 8.58
C LEU A 291 -4.26 -11.78 9.56
N LEU A 292 -2.95 -11.58 9.71
CA LEU A 292 -2.36 -10.66 10.67
C LEU A 292 -1.89 -9.39 9.97
N ALA A 293 -2.22 -8.24 10.55
CA ALA A 293 -1.68 -6.95 10.14
C ALA A 293 -1.32 -6.13 11.38
N VAL A 294 -0.23 -5.38 11.26
CA VAL A 294 0.27 -4.52 12.34
C VAL A 294 0.69 -3.19 11.75
N ILE A 295 0.45 -2.10 12.46
CA ILE A 295 0.99 -0.78 12.15
C ILE A 295 1.18 -0.02 13.46
N GLU A 296 2.35 0.58 13.63
CA GLU A 296 2.62 1.39 14.83
C GLU A 296 1.74 2.64 14.87
N ARG A 297 1.45 3.10 16.09
CA ARG A 297 0.58 4.26 16.33
C ARG A 297 0.98 5.50 15.53
N GLU A 298 2.27 5.80 15.55
CA GLU A 298 2.82 6.95 14.84
C GLU A 298 2.62 6.85 13.33
N ALA A 299 2.85 5.66 12.75
CA ALA A 299 2.66 5.41 11.32
C ALA A 299 1.19 5.47 10.90
N GLY A 300 0.28 5.04 11.78
CA GLY A 300 -1.17 5.10 11.57
C GLY A 300 -1.71 6.52 11.37
N THR A 301 -0.98 7.56 11.83
CA THR A 301 -1.38 8.98 11.65
C THR A 301 -1.18 9.51 10.24
N PHE A 302 -0.34 8.86 9.42
CA PHE A 302 0.02 9.35 8.08
C PHE A 302 -0.05 8.27 7.00
N SER A 303 -0.52 7.07 7.32
CA SER A 303 -0.66 5.95 6.37
C SER A 303 -1.80 5.00 6.77
N VAL A 304 -2.35 4.31 5.77
CA VAL A 304 -3.35 3.24 5.95
C VAL A 304 -2.72 1.91 5.49
N PRO A 305 -2.82 0.81 6.28
CA PRO A 305 -2.19 -0.45 5.91
C PRO A 305 -2.92 -1.12 4.72
N SER A 306 -2.37 -0.98 3.52
CA SER A 306 -2.98 -1.44 2.25
C SER A 306 -3.22 -2.96 2.17
N LYS A 307 -2.50 -3.75 2.97
CA LYS A 307 -2.65 -5.22 3.03
C LYS A 307 -4.07 -5.65 3.43
N ILE A 308 -4.75 -4.82 4.22
CA ILE A 308 -6.13 -5.06 4.65
C ILE A 308 -7.07 -5.21 3.45
N LEU A 309 -6.83 -4.47 2.37
CA LEU A 309 -7.64 -4.54 1.15
C LEU A 309 -7.56 -5.94 0.51
N SER A 310 -6.35 -6.49 0.42
CA SER A 310 -6.13 -7.85 -0.10
C SER A 310 -6.68 -8.93 0.85
N TYR A 311 -6.61 -8.69 2.16
CA TYR A 311 -7.15 -9.62 3.15
C TYR A 311 -8.68 -9.68 3.12
N LEU A 312 -9.34 -8.54 2.93
CA LEU A 312 -10.79 -8.45 2.70
C LEU A 312 -11.18 -9.25 1.45
N CYS A 313 -10.44 -9.13 0.34
CA CYS A 313 -10.69 -9.93 -0.86
C CYS A 313 -10.53 -11.45 -0.59
N ALA A 314 -9.53 -11.85 0.19
CA ALA A 314 -9.24 -13.25 0.48
C ALA A 314 -10.29 -13.94 1.36
N GLY A 315 -11.20 -13.19 1.98
CA GLY A 315 -12.32 -13.75 2.76
C GLY A 315 -11.87 -14.49 4.02
N ARG A 316 -10.81 -14.01 4.68
CA ARG A 316 -10.29 -14.56 5.95
C ARG A 316 -10.49 -13.54 7.08
N PRO A 317 -10.71 -13.98 8.33
CA PRO A 317 -10.76 -13.04 9.45
C PRO A 317 -9.42 -12.33 9.61
N ILE A 318 -9.50 -11.08 10.04
CA ILE A 318 -8.32 -10.22 10.18
C ILE A 318 -8.11 -9.89 11.65
N VAL A 319 -6.88 -10.01 12.14
CA VAL A 319 -6.46 -9.40 13.41
C VAL A 319 -5.52 -8.26 13.09
N LEU A 320 -5.95 -7.05 13.45
CA LEU A 320 -5.22 -5.82 13.17
C LEU A 320 -4.80 -5.12 14.46
N ALA A 321 -3.50 -4.88 14.61
CA ALA A 321 -3.01 -3.91 15.59
C ALA A 321 -2.86 -2.54 14.91
N ALA A 322 -3.72 -1.59 15.24
CA ALA A 322 -3.74 -0.24 14.66
C ALA A 322 -4.45 0.76 15.59
N PRO A 323 -4.16 2.07 15.49
CA PRO A 323 -4.99 3.09 16.11
C PRO A 323 -6.45 2.94 15.68
N GLY A 324 -7.37 3.06 16.63
CA GLY A 324 -8.79 2.86 16.38
C GLY A 324 -9.44 3.81 15.36
N ASP A 325 -8.83 4.97 15.12
CA ASP A 325 -9.24 5.98 14.15
C ASP A 325 -8.63 5.77 12.74
N ASN A 326 -7.77 4.76 12.57
CA ASN A 326 -7.25 4.40 11.25
C ASN A 326 -8.37 3.81 10.37
N LEU A 327 -8.42 4.17 9.09
CA LEU A 327 -9.45 3.70 8.16
C LEU A 327 -9.56 2.17 8.14
N ALA A 328 -8.43 1.46 8.20
CA ALA A 328 -8.45 0.00 8.26
C ALA A 328 -9.16 -0.53 9.52
N ALA A 329 -8.93 0.10 10.68
CA ALA A 329 -9.60 -0.27 11.92
C ALA A 329 -11.11 -0.01 11.86
N GLN A 330 -11.51 1.13 11.28
CA GLN A 330 -12.92 1.48 11.08
C GLN A 330 -13.63 0.46 10.20
N ILE A 331 -13.03 0.12 9.04
CA ILE A 331 -13.60 -0.89 8.13
C ILE A 331 -13.81 -2.23 8.85
N LEU A 332 -12.82 -2.72 9.60
CA LEU A 332 -12.95 -4.01 10.30
C LEU A 332 -14.04 -3.99 11.39
N ARG A 333 -14.15 -2.88 12.14
CA ARG A 333 -15.17 -2.73 13.19
C ARG A 333 -16.58 -2.60 12.63
N GLU A 334 -16.76 -1.82 11.57
CA GLU A 334 -18.06 -1.58 10.94
C GLU A 334 -18.61 -2.83 10.25
N THR A 335 -17.72 -3.63 9.64
CA THR A 335 -18.09 -4.83 8.89
C THR A 335 -18.14 -6.08 9.74
N GLY A 336 -17.43 -6.12 10.88
CA GLY A 336 -17.18 -7.35 11.61
C GLY A 336 -16.19 -8.30 10.92
N ALA A 337 -15.43 -7.82 9.92
CA ALA A 337 -14.47 -8.62 9.17
C ALA A 337 -13.22 -9.03 9.97
N GLY A 338 -13.07 -8.55 11.20
CA GLY A 338 -11.91 -8.81 12.01
C GLY A 338 -11.99 -8.21 13.41
N GLN A 339 -10.91 -8.38 14.17
CA GLN A 339 -10.71 -7.78 15.47
C GLN A 339 -9.58 -6.73 15.40
N VAL A 340 -9.77 -5.63 16.13
CA VAL A 340 -8.80 -4.53 16.18
C VAL A 340 -8.34 -4.34 17.62
N VAL A 341 -7.03 -4.34 17.81
CA VAL A 341 -6.37 -4.06 19.09
C VAL A 341 -5.45 -2.85 18.95
N GLU A 342 -5.07 -2.25 20.08
CA GLU A 342 -4.13 -1.12 20.06
C GLU A 342 -2.71 -1.59 19.67
N PRO A 343 -1.90 -0.75 18.98
CA PRO A 343 -0.58 -1.13 18.45
C PRO A 343 0.43 -1.68 19.48
N GLU A 344 0.28 -1.33 20.76
CA GLU A 344 1.17 -1.77 21.83
C GLU A 344 0.64 -2.99 22.60
N ASP A 345 -0.60 -3.42 22.32
CA ASP A 345 -1.30 -4.47 23.06
C ASP A 345 -0.93 -5.88 22.56
N THR A 346 0.23 -6.37 23.01
CA THR A 346 0.74 -7.70 22.62
C THR A 346 -0.12 -8.84 23.13
N GLU A 347 -0.66 -8.72 24.34
CA GLU A 347 -1.53 -9.73 24.94
C GLU A 347 -2.88 -9.78 24.24
N GLY A 348 -3.52 -8.62 24.03
CA GLY A 348 -4.76 -8.50 23.29
C GLY A 348 -4.63 -8.97 21.84
N PHE A 349 -3.50 -8.70 21.17
CA PHE A 349 -3.25 -9.22 19.82
C PHE A 349 -3.23 -10.75 19.77
N ALA A 350 -2.56 -11.38 20.73
CA ALA A 350 -2.51 -12.83 20.83
C ALA A 350 -3.89 -13.42 21.19
N ALA A 351 -4.59 -12.81 22.14
CA ALA A 351 -5.93 -13.22 22.56
C ALA A 351 -6.95 -13.10 21.41
N ALA A 352 -6.90 -12.03 20.63
CA ALA A 352 -7.77 -11.82 19.47
C ALA A 352 -7.56 -12.89 18.39
N ALA A 353 -6.30 -13.26 18.13
CA ALA A 353 -5.97 -14.33 17.22
C ALA A 353 -6.46 -15.69 17.75
N GLN A 354 -6.23 -15.99 19.03
CA GLN A 354 -6.70 -17.22 19.67
C GLN A 354 -8.24 -17.31 19.69
N ALA A 355 -8.96 -16.20 19.87
CA ALA A 355 -10.41 -16.18 19.80
C ALA A 355 -10.95 -16.69 18.45
N PHE A 356 -10.34 -16.28 17.32
CA PHE A 356 -10.70 -16.81 16.00
C PHE A 356 -10.23 -18.26 15.75
N ARG A 357 -9.19 -18.70 16.45
CA ARG A 357 -8.75 -20.11 16.42
C ARG A 357 -9.79 -20.99 17.10
N ASP A 358 -10.27 -20.55 18.26
CA ASP A 358 -11.15 -21.32 19.14
C ASP A 358 -12.63 -21.26 18.72
N ASP A 359 -13.02 -20.28 17.89
CA ASP A 359 -14.35 -20.15 17.32
C ASP A 359 -14.33 -20.18 15.77
N PRO A 360 -14.45 -21.38 15.15
CA PRO A 360 -14.53 -21.53 13.70
C PRO A 360 -15.71 -20.80 13.06
N ALA A 361 -16.84 -20.65 13.77
CA ALA A 361 -18.04 -20.00 13.25
C ALA A 361 -17.82 -18.48 13.17
N ALA A 362 -17.26 -17.87 14.22
CA ALA A 362 -16.87 -16.47 14.20
C ALA A 362 -15.82 -16.18 13.11
N ARG A 363 -14.84 -17.09 12.94
CA ARG A 363 -13.86 -17.00 11.85
C ARG A 363 -14.53 -16.99 10.46
N GLN A 364 -15.47 -17.90 10.22
CA GLN A 364 -16.17 -17.97 8.94
C GLN A 364 -17.04 -16.72 8.69
N ALA A 365 -17.76 -16.26 9.72
CA ALA A 365 -18.59 -15.07 9.64
C ALA A 365 -17.76 -13.81 9.32
N ALA A 366 -16.63 -13.61 10.01
CA ALA A 366 -15.73 -12.49 9.76
C ALA A 366 -15.10 -12.55 8.37
N GLY A 367 -14.67 -13.74 7.91
CA GLY A 367 -14.18 -13.92 6.55
C GLY A 367 -15.23 -13.56 5.48
N ALA A 368 -16.47 -14.02 5.66
CA ALA A 368 -17.58 -13.71 4.76
C ALA A 368 -17.92 -12.21 4.75
N ALA A 369 -17.91 -11.55 5.92
CA ALA A 369 -18.13 -10.11 6.03
C ALA A 369 -17.05 -9.30 5.30
N GLY A 370 -15.78 -9.71 5.43
CA GLY A 370 -14.67 -9.09 4.71
C GLY A 370 -14.81 -9.21 3.20
N ARG A 371 -15.18 -10.39 2.72
CA ARG A 371 -15.43 -10.62 1.28
C ARG A 371 -16.61 -9.78 0.77
N ALA A 372 -17.71 -9.73 1.51
CA ALA A 372 -18.88 -8.93 1.15
C ALA A 372 -18.55 -7.43 1.08
N TYR A 373 -17.73 -6.92 2.00
CA TYR A 373 -17.24 -5.54 1.91
C TYR A 373 -16.43 -5.30 0.64
N ALA A 374 -15.50 -6.21 0.31
CA ALA A 374 -14.67 -6.11 -0.88
C ALA A 374 -15.52 -6.11 -2.16
N GLU A 375 -16.51 -6.99 -2.28
CA GLU A 375 -17.43 -7.05 -3.42
C GLU A 375 -18.29 -5.80 -3.56
N ALA A 376 -18.69 -5.19 -2.44
CA ALA A 376 -19.48 -3.96 -2.46
C ALA A 376 -18.66 -2.70 -2.82
N HIS A 377 -17.38 -2.64 -2.42
CA HIS A 377 -16.58 -1.41 -2.45
C HIS A 377 -15.42 -1.42 -3.45
N PHE A 378 -14.93 -2.59 -3.87
CA PHE A 378 -13.78 -2.73 -4.77
C PHE A 378 -14.19 -3.00 -6.22
N ASP A 379 -15.47 -2.78 -6.55
CA ASP A 379 -15.95 -2.75 -7.93
C ASP A 379 -15.18 -1.68 -8.72
N LEU A 380 -14.30 -2.16 -9.61
CA LEU A 380 -13.37 -1.33 -10.34
C LEU A 380 -14.07 -0.37 -11.30
N GLU A 381 -15.26 -0.71 -11.79
CA GLU A 381 -16.03 0.17 -12.67
C GLU A 381 -16.54 1.37 -11.86
N ARG A 382 -17.10 1.15 -10.66
CA ARG A 382 -17.51 2.26 -9.78
C ARG A 382 -16.32 3.10 -9.31
N VAL A 383 -15.16 2.48 -9.12
CA VAL A 383 -13.92 3.21 -8.81
C VAL A 383 -13.53 4.09 -10.00
N ALA A 384 -13.51 3.53 -11.22
CA ALA A 384 -13.15 4.26 -12.42
C ALA A 384 -14.07 5.48 -12.66
N ASP A 385 -15.38 5.39 -12.38
CA ASP A 385 -16.31 6.53 -12.45
C ASP A 385 -15.85 7.72 -11.60
N LYS A 386 -15.38 7.44 -10.37
CA LYS A 386 -14.88 8.46 -9.44
C LYS A 386 -13.59 9.11 -9.95
N PHE A 387 -12.71 8.32 -10.58
CA PHE A 387 -11.48 8.85 -11.18
C PHE A 387 -11.76 9.68 -12.44
N GLU A 388 -12.70 9.27 -13.30
CA GLU A 388 -13.11 10.05 -14.47
C GLU A 388 -13.73 11.39 -14.08
N THR A 389 -14.55 11.40 -13.01
CA THR A 389 -15.07 12.64 -12.41
C THR A 389 -13.92 13.53 -11.94
N LEU A 390 -12.97 12.98 -11.19
CA LEU A 390 -11.79 13.71 -10.70
C LEU A 390 -10.93 14.28 -11.86
N PHE A 391 -10.73 13.51 -12.93
CA PHE A 391 -10.00 13.97 -14.12
C PHE A 391 -10.72 15.12 -14.81
N SER A 392 -12.04 15.03 -14.96
CA SER A 392 -12.86 16.08 -15.56
C SER A 392 -12.81 17.36 -14.75
N GLU A 393 -12.93 17.26 -13.42
CA GLU A 393 -12.79 18.38 -12.50
C GLU A 393 -11.41 19.04 -12.55
N ALA A 394 -10.34 18.25 -12.64
CA ALA A 394 -8.98 18.75 -12.72
C ALA A 394 -8.71 19.52 -14.02
N ARG A 395 -9.34 19.10 -15.14
CA ARG A 395 -9.24 19.76 -16.45
C ARG A 395 -10.06 21.05 -16.53
N ASN A 396 -11.26 21.06 -15.94
CA ASN A 396 -12.14 22.23 -15.95
C ASN A 396 -11.72 23.35 -14.99
N GLY A 397 -10.78 23.07 -14.08
CA GLY A 397 -10.23 24.05 -13.13
C GLY A 397 -8.97 24.78 -13.61
N LEU A 398 -8.55 24.55 -14.86
CA LEU A 398 -7.55 25.36 -15.58
C LEU A 398 -8.24 26.55 -16.25
#